data_AF-A0A6C0HJ34-F1
#
_entry.id   AF-A0A6C0HJ34-F1
#
_cell.length_a   1.000
_cell.length_b   1.000
_cell.length_c   1.000
_cell.angle_alpha   90.00
_cell.angle_beta   90.00
_cell.angle_gamma   90.00
#
_symmetry.space_group_name_H-M   'P 1'
#
loop_
_entity.id
_entity.type
_entity.pdbx_description
1 polymer ?
#
loop_
_entity_poly.entity_id
_entity_poly.type
_entity_poly.pdbx_seq_one_letter_code
_entity_poly.pdbx_strand_id
1 'polypeptide(L)'
;MTDNITPRRLKIKGDTMITIKRKIQLPQSYSTTITIFHTFAKNSKYTDIVFLRELSVIQWIFGDTSFLPEIEKQNRTRDDKKYKELEDIWGQEILAKKRPDLQKSGNWTTVLGEEIGRELFLLQDKSYAKPVNINGFQPDGETEDSIIEVKSQTYFTSGTAGEKIMGVPHKYVDVPELYKKPLKILCIACAEKLGREKYGVLHGPALSSSLGKQKNIAFYKSNGIEYTGATDIIREIIWNIVID
;
A
#
# COMPACT_ATOMS: atom_id res chain seq x y z
N MET A 1 -38.51 40.76 14.60
CA MET A 1 -39.51 39.78 14.17
C MET A 1 -38.81 38.44 14.08
N THR A 2 -39.04 37.63 15.11
CA THR A 2 -38.45 36.32 15.36
C THR A 2 -39.41 35.26 14.85
N ASP A 3 -39.00 34.45 13.87
CA ASP A 3 -39.73 33.23 13.53
C ASP A 3 -38.89 32.02 13.90
N ASN A 4 -39.22 31.51 15.09
CA ASN A 4 -38.82 30.20 15.60
C ASN A 4 -39.61 29.12 14.85
N ILE A 5 -38.94 28.30 14.04
CA ILE A 5 -39.53 27.08 13.50
C ILE A 5 -39.10 25.90 14.37
N THR A 6 -40.01 25.51 15.25
CA THR A 6 -39.95 24.34 16.12
C THR A 6 -40.12 23.05 15.28
N PRO A 7 -39.25 22.02 15.41
CA PRO A 7 -39.47 20.75 14.74
C PRO A 7 -40.61 19.96 15.41
N ARG A 8 -41.65 19.64 14.62
CA ARG A 8 -42.76 18.77 15.03
C ARG A 8 -42.25 17.37 15.37
N ARG A 9 -42.57 16.89 16.58
CA ARG A 9 -42.45 15.48 16.99
C ARG A 9 -43.41 14.61 16.19
N LEU A 10 -42.89 13.76 15.31
CA LEU A 10 -43.58 12.55 14.89
C LEU A 10 -43.24 11.43 15.89
N LYS A 11 -44.24 11.02 16.68
CA LYS A 11 -44.21 9.78 17.46
C LYS A 11 -44.37 8.63 16.48
N ILE A 12 -43.35 7.78 16.36
CA ILE A 12 -43.53 6.40 15.86
C ILE A 12 -43.27 5.46 17.03
N LYS A 13 -44.28 4.63 17.28
CA LYS A 13 -44.40 3.61 18.32
C LYS A 13 -43.70 2.35 17.83
N GLY A 14 -42.86 1.74 18.67
CA GLY A 14 -42.48 0.33 18.66
C GLY A 14 -41.92 -0.27 17.36
N ASP A 15 -40.62 -0.49 17.32
CA ASP A 15 -40.09 -1.85 17.24
C ASP A 15 -38.60 -1.86 17.58
N THR A 16 -38.23 -2.82 18.40
CA THR A 16 -36.89 -3.05 18.90
C THR A 16 -35.98 -3.46 17.73
N MET A 17 -35.08 -2.56 17.32
CA MET A 17 -33.85 -2.95 16.64
C MET A 17 -32.69 -2.67 17.60
N ILE A 18 -32.18 -3.74 18.19
CA ILE A 18 -30.96 -3.76 18.99
C ILE A 18 -29.84 -3.20 18.11
N THR A 19 -29.55 -1.91 18.25
CA THR A 19 -28.35 -1.31 17.67
C THR A 19 -27.19 -1.60 18.62
N ILE A 20 -26.65 -2.81 18.56
CA ILE A 20 -25.26 -3.03 19.01
C ILE A 20 -24.39 -2.79 17.77
N LYS A 21 -24.22 -1.53 17.41
CA LYS A 21 -23.02 -1.12 16.66
C LYS A 21 -22.05 -0.59 17.71
N ARG A 22 -21.26 -1.50 18.32
CA ARG A 22 -20.03 -1.09 18.99
C ARG A 22 -19.27 -0.25 17.97
N LYS A 23 -19.11 1.05 18.24
CA LYS A 23 -18.15 1.89 17.51
C LYS A 23 -16.78 1.36 17.85
N ILE A 24 -16.30 0.37 17.09
CA ILE A 24 -14.90 0.00 17.16
C ILE A 24 -14.14 1.10 16.43
N GLN A 25 -13.44 1.90 17.21
CA GLN A 25 -12.65 2.99 16.70
C GLN A 25 -11.34 2.40 16.19
N LEU A 26 -11.08 2.52 14.88
CA LEU A 26 -9.78 2.18 14.30
C LEU A 26 -8.67 2.95 15.04
N PRO A 27 -7.45 2.39 15.13
CA PRO A 27 -6.34 3.05 15.79
C PRO A 27 -6.11 4.44 15.21
N GLN A 28 -6.09 5.47 16.07
CA GLN A 28 -5.93 6.86 15.62
C GLN A 28 -4.49 7.21 15.21
N SER A 29 -3.49 6.39 15.56
CA SER A 29 -2.08 6.65 15.25
C SER A 29 -1.45 5.53 14.43
N TYR A 30 -0.54 5.90 13.53
CA TYR A 30 0.28 4.96 12.76
C TYR A 30 1.04 3.99 13.65
N SER A 31 1.57 4.44 14.80
CA SER A 31 2.30 3.59 15.74
C SER A 31 1.44 2.41 16.22
N THR A 32 0.19 2.67 16.59
CA THR A 32 -0.73 1.61 17.03
C THR A 32 -1.06 0.65 15.89
N THR A 33 -1.32 1.15 14.67
CA THR A 33 -1.55 0.31 13.48
C THR A 33 -0.35 -0.59 13.19
N ILE A 34 0.87 -0.05 13.23
CA ILE A 34 2.11 -0.80 13.01
C ILE A 34 2.23 -1.93 14.04
N THR A 35 2.03 -1.65 15.34
CA THR A 35 2.15 -2.67 16.39
C THR A 35 1.11 -3.78 16.27
N ILE A 36 -0.16 -3.44 15.99
CA ILE A 36 -1.22 -4.43 15.80
C ILE A 36 -0.90 -5.32 14.59
N PHE A 37 -0.58 -4.71 13.45
CA PHE A 37 -0.28 -5.46 12.23
C PHE A 37 0.97 -6.35 12.40
N HIS A 38 2.02 -5.83 13.03
CA HIS A 38 3.23 -6.60 13.31
C HIS A 38 2.95 -7.82 14.17
N THR A 39 2.17 -7.64 15.24
CA THR A 39 1.75 -8.74 16.12
C THR A 39 0.96 -9.79 15.35
N PHE A 40 0.03 -9.37 14.50
CA PHE A 40 -0.72 -10.28 13.64
C PHE A 40 0.18 -11.06 12.68
N ALA A 41 1.04 -10.37 11.93
CA ALA A 41 1.93 -11.00 10.95
C ALA A 41 2.88 -12.02 11.60
N LYS A 42 3.42 -11.71 12.79
CA LYS A 42 4.25 -12.65 13.57
C LYS A 42 3.51 -13.93 13.96
N ASN A 43 2.24 -13.83 14.34
CA ASN A 43 1.43 -14.96 14.78
C ASN A 43 0.63 -15.62 13.64
N SER A 44 0.78 -15.14 12.41
CA SER A 44 0.06 -15.70 11.26
C SER A 44 0.49 -17.15 10.99
N LYS A 45 -0.47 -17.97 10.55
CA LYS A 45 -0.28 -19.40 10.18
C LYS A 45 0.64 -19.59 8.98
N TYR A 46 0.88 -18.53 8.21
CA TYR A 46 1.61 -18.57 6.96
C TYR A 46 3.12 -18.63 7.23
N THR A 47 3.74 -19.76 6.89
CA THR A 47 5.20 -19.97 7.02
C THR A 47 5.99 -19.08 6.08
N ASP A 48 5.41 -18.75 4.92
CA ASP A 48 6.05 -18.02 3.84
C ASP A 48 6.06 -16.50 4.04
N ILE A 49 5.56 -16.01 5.17
CA ILE A 49 5.65 -14.61 5.59
C ILE A 49 6.98 -14.42 6.31
N VAL A 50 7.90 -13.71 5.67
CA VAL A 50 9.24 -13.43 6.19
C VAL A 50 9.38 -11.93 6.43
N PHE A 51 9.09 -11.10 5.44
CA PHE A 51 9.35 -9.67 5.50
C PHE A 51 8.36 -8.92 6.39
N LEU A 52 7.07 -9.25 6.35
CA LEU A 52 6.06 -8.61 7.19
C LEU A 52 6.16 -9.02 8.67
N ARG A 53 7.05 -9.96 9.03
CA ARG A 53 7.41 -10.24 10.43
C ARG A 53 8.49 -9.31 10.97
N GLU A 54 9.13 -8.53 10.11
CA GLU A 54 10.16 -7.55 10.47
C GLU A 54 9.51 -6.19 10.73
N LEU A 55 9.68 -5.67 11.95
CA LEU A 55 9.07 -4.39 12.34
C LEU A 55 9.53 -3.24 11.42
N SER A 56 10.83 -3.22 11.07
CA SER A 56 11.40 -2.19 10.20
C SER A 56 10.80 -2.19 8.79
N VAL A 57 10.36 -3.35 8.27
CA VAL A 57 9.65 -3.42 6.98
C VAL A 57 8.28 -2.76 7.08
N ILE A 58 7.54 -3.02 8.17
CA ILE A 58 6.23 -2.39 8.38
C ILE A 58 6.42 -0.88 8.58
N GLN A 59 7.39 -0.45 9.38
CA GLN A 59 7.73 0.97 9.53
C GLN A 59 8.03 1.62 8.17
N TRP A 60 8.85 0.97 7.34
CA TRP A 60 9.17 1.44 5.98
C TRP A 60 7.92 1.58 5.09
N ILE A 61 7.00 0.61 5.12
CA ILE A 61 5.72 0.70 4.37
C ILE A 61 4.94 1.95 4.78
N PHE A 62 4.94 2.31 6.07
CA PHE A 62 4.25 3.49 6.60
C PHE A 62 5.04 4.81 6.52
N GLY A 63 6.28 4.77 6.03
CA GLY A 63 7.14 5.95 5.92
C GLY A 63 7.79 6.39 7.21
N ASP A 64 7.80 5.50 8.20
CA ASP A 64 8.64 5.61 9.38
C ASP A 64 10.03 5.04 9.07
N THR A 65 11.02 5.92 8.95
CA THR A 65 12.42 5.55 8.69
C THR A 65 13.27 5.56 9.97
N SER A 66 12.65 5.56 11.16
CA SER A 66 13.36 5.63 12.45
C SER A 66 14.22 4.40 12.77
N PHE A 67 14.04 3.30 12.04
CA PHE A 67 14.90 2.12 12.13
C PHE A 67 16.28 2.32 11.51
N LEU A 68 16.47 3.37 10.68
CA LEU A 68 17.77 3.69 10.12
C LEU A 68 18.67 4.32 11.19
N PRO A 69 20.00 4.06 11.16
CA PRO A 69 20.94 4.72 12.07
C PRO A 69 20.86 6.25 12.00
N GLU A 70 20.99 6.91 13.15
CA GLU A 70 21.14 8.36 13.19
C GLU A 70 22.43 8.79 12.50
N ILE A 71 22.38 9.95 11.84
CA ILE A 71 23.54 10.57 11.21
C ILE A 71 23.79 11.95 11.82
N GLU A 72 25.05 12.37 11.82
CA GLU A 72 25.38 13.76 12.06
C GLU A 72 24.86 14.61 10.89
N LYS A 73 23.87 15.45 11.17
CA LYS A 73 23.19 16.26 10.15
C LYS A 73 24.10 17.37 9.65
N GLN A 74 24.10 17.58 8.34
CA GLN A 74 24.87 18.65 7.70
C GLN A 74 23.95 19.55 6.87
N ASN A 75 23.42 19.01 5.78
CA ASN A 75 22.47 19.68 4.91
C ASN A 75 21.64 18.64 4.20
N ARG A 76 20.43 19.04 3.81
CA ARG A 76 19.44 18.13 3.20
C ARG A 76 20.00 17.24 2.10
N THR A 77 20.79 17.78 1.16
CA THR A 77 21.32 16.98 0.04
C THR A 77 22.31 15.91 0.50
N ARG A 78 23.21 16.26 1.43
CA ARG A 78 24.17 15.29 2.00
C ARG A 78 23.47 14.29 2.90
N ASP A 79 22.51 14.75 3.70
CA ASP A 79 21.74 13.94 4.63
C ASP A 79 20.88 12.92 3.86
N ASP A 80 20.15 13.35 2.82
CA ASP A 80 19.35 12.47 1.95
C ASP A 80 20.24 11.43 1.26
N LYS A 81 21.42 11.83 0.75
CA LYS A 81 22.36 10.87 0.17
C LYS A 81 22.82 9.84 1.21
N LYS A 82 23.13 10.26 2.43
CA LYS A 82 23.59 9.35 3.48
C LYS A 82 22.49 8.40 3.92
N TYR A 83 21.28 8.89 4.11
CA TYR A 83 20.14 8.05 4.42
C TYR A 83 19.78 7.10 3.28
N LYS A 84 19.98 7.50 2.02
CA LYS A 84 19.82 6.58 0.87
C LYS A 84 20.80 5.40 0.95
N GLU A 85 22.06 5.66 1.27
CA GLU A 85 23.06 4.59 1.47
C GLU A 85 22.64 3.65 2.61
N LEU A 86 22.17 4.20 3.74
CA LEU A 86 21.70 3.41 4.89
C LEU A 86 20.45 2.59 4.55
N GLU A 87 19.49 3.18 3.82
CA GLU A 87 18.28 2.52 3.35
C GLU A 87 18.61 1.38 2.37
N ASP A 88 19.60 1.57 1.49
CA ASP A 88 20.07 0.51 0.59
C ASP A 88 20.73 -0.65 1.34
N ILE A 89 21.56 -0.36 2.34
CA ILE A 89 22.19 -1.38 3.18
C ILE A 89 21.11 -2.19 3.90
N TRP A 90 20.19 -1.52 4.59
CA TRP A 90 19.07 -2.14 5.27
C TRP A 90 18.23 -3.00 4.31
N GLY A 91 17.86 -2.44 3.15
CA GLY A 91 17.03 -3.12 2.17
C GLY A 91 17.66 -4.41 1.64
N GLN A 92 18.97 -4.40 1.40
CA GLN A 92 19.73 -5.58 0.97
C GLN A 92 19.84 -6.62 2.09
N GLU A 93 20.03 -6.21 3.34
CA GLU A 93 20.07 -7.11 4.51
C GLU A 93 18.71 -7.78 4.76
N ILE A 94 17.61 -7.03 4.67
CA ILE A 94 16.25 -7.57 4.74
C ILE A 94 16.03 -8.58 3.61
N LEU A 95 16.33 -8.20 2.35
CA LEU A 95 16.12 -9.07 1.20
C LEU A 95 16.90 -10.39 1.33
N ALA A 96 18.14 -10.35 1.85
CA ALA A 96 18.97 -11.52 2.07
C ALA A 96 18.37 -12.56 3.03
N LYS A 97 17.41 -12.19 3.88
CA LYS A 97 16.71 -13.13 4.78
C LYS A 97 15.92 -14.21 4.01
N LYS A 98 15.45 -13.88 2.80
CA LYS A 98 14.69 -14.80 1.95
C LYS A 98 15.40 -15.13 0.64
N ARG A 99 16.19 -14.18 0.12
CA ARG A 99 16.89 -14.27 -1.16
C ARG A 99 18.39 -14.05 -1.01
N PRO A 100 19.10 -14.87 -0.20
CA PRO A 100 20.55 -14.76 -0.04
C PRO A 100 21.31 -15.07 -1.34
N ASP A 101 20.65 -15.70 -2.31
CA ASP A 101 21.16 -15.99 -3.65
C ASP A 101 21.33 -14.74 -4.52
N LEU A 102 20.58 -13.68 -4.25
CA LEU A 102 20.62 -12.46 -5.05
C LEU A 102 21.86 -11.64 -4.72
N GLN A 103 22.64 -11.34 -5.75
CA GLN A 103 23.74 -10.39 -5.63
C GLN A 103 23.21 -9.01 -5.25
N LYS A 104 23.95 -8.33 -4.37
CA LYS A 104 23.69 -6.94 -3.98
C LYS A 104 23.62 -6.08 -5.24
N SER A 105 22.43 -5.53 -5.52
CA SER A 105 22.15 -4.72 -6.70
C SER A 105 21.34 -3.48 -6.34
N GLY A 106 21.37 -2.48 -7.22
CA GLY A 106 20.59 -1.24 -7.06
C GLY A 106 19.07 -1.43 -7.20
N ASN A 107 18.60 -2.62 -7.58
CA ASN A 107 17.18 -2.91 -7.85
C ASN A 107 16.50 -3.71 -6.72
N TRP A 108 17.07 -3.75 -5.52
CA TRP A 108 16.54 -4.51 -4.38
C TRP A 108 15.08 -4.15 -4.04
N THR A 109 14.68 -2.90 -4.26
CA THR A 109 13.30 -2.44 -4.01
C THR A 109 12.27 -3.16 -4.86
N THR A 110 12.61 -3.50 -6.10
CA THR A 110 11.69 -4.20 -7.02
C THR A 110 11.38 -5.58 -6.44
N VAL A 111 12.41 -6.36 -6.15
CA VAL A 111 12.26 -7.72 -5.59
C VAL A 111 11.62 -7.68 -4.21
N LEU A 112 12.07 -6.80 -3.32
CA LEU A 112 11.48 -6.68 -1.99
C LEU A 112 10.00 -6.26 -2.07
N GLY A 113 9.67 -5.33 -2.97
CA GLY A 113 8.31 -4.86 -3.20
C GLY A 113 7.39 -5.98 -3.67
N GLU A 114 7.80 -6.74 -4.69
CA GLU A 114 7.05 -7.89 -5.21
C GLU A 114 6.76 -8.92 -4.10
N GLU A 115 7.75 -9.23 -3.27
CA GLU A 115 7.61 -10.15 -2.15
C GLU A 115 6.72 -9.62 -1.02
N ILE A 116 6.84 -8.33 -0.67
CA ILE A 116 5.92 -7.67 0.28
C ILE A 116 4.50 -7.73 -0.27
N GLY A 117 4.30 -7.45 -1.55
CA GLY A 117 2.99 -7.54 -2.21
C GLY A 117 2.39 -8.94 -2.08
N ARG A 118 3.17 -9.97 -2.41
CA ARG A 118 2.78 -11.38 -2.21
C ARG A 118 2.39 -11.66 -0.76
N GLU A 119 3.22 -11.27 0.20
CA GLU A 119 2.96 -11.50 1.63
C GLU A 119 1.68 -10.79 2.11
N LEU A 120 1.40 -9.57 1.64
CA LEU A 120 0.17 -8.85 1.97
C LEU A 120 -1.08 -9.61 1.50
N PHE A 121 -1.07 -10.13 0.27
CA PHE A 121 -2.22 -10.88 -0.26
C PHE A 121 -2.40 -12.24 0.43
N LEU A 122 -1.31 -12.93 0.79
CA LEU A 122 -1.39 -14.15 1.61
C LEU A 122 -2.03 -13.86 2.98
N LEU A 123 -1.68 -12.73 3.60
CA LEU A 123 -2.30 -12.30 4.87
C LEU A 123 -3.78 -11.88 4.71
N GLN A 124 -4.28 -11.68 3.50
CA GLN A 124 -5.71 -11.55 3.19
C GLN A 124 -6.38 -12.90 2.86
N ASP A 125 -5.71 -14.03 3.14
CA ASP A 125 -6.12 -15.39 2.77
C ASP A 125 -6.36 -15.57 1.26
N LYS A 126 -5.69 -14.77 0.41
CA LYS A 126 -5.75 -14.89 -1.04
C LYS A 126 -4.67 -15.79 -1.61
N SER A 127 -4.96 -16.40 -2.76
CA SER A 127 -3.93 -17.07 -3.55
C SER A 127 -3.01 -16.04 -4.19
N TYR A 128 -1.73 -16.38 -4.38
CA TYR A 128 -0.79 -15.54 -5.11
C TYR A 128 0.16 -16.40 -5.93
N ALA A 129 0.16 -16.20 -7.24
CA ALA A 129 1.03 -16.88 -8.19
C ALA A 129 1.68 -15.89 -9.15
N LYS A 130 2.76 -16.33 -9.83
CA LYS A 130 3.30 -15.58 -10.97
C LYS A 130 2.37 -15.80 -12.18
N PRO A 131 1.87 -14.75 -12.84
CA PRO A 131 1.01 -14.92 -14.00
C PRO A 131 1.77 -15.55 -15.16
N VAL A 132 1.04 -16.30 -15.99
CA VAL A 132 1.55 -16.74 -17.30
C VAL A 132 1.80 -15.53 -18.20
N ASN A 133 2.79 -15.61 -19.09
CA ASN A 133 3.03 -14.54 -20.05
C ASN A 133 1.98 -14.59 -21.16
N ILE A 134 1.25 -13.50 -21.39
CA ILE A 134 0.26 -13.38 -22.46
C ILE A 134 0.61 -12.15 -23.30
N ASN A 135 0.85 -12.33 -24.59
CA ASN A 135 1.20 -11.25 -25.54
C ASN A 135 2.38 -10.37 -25.05
N GLY A 136 3.37 -10.97 -24.38
CA GLY A 136 4.53 -10.25 -23.86
C GLY A 136 4.31 -9.57 -22.50
N PHE A 137 3.09 -9.57 -21.97
CA PHE A 137 2.81 -9.11 -20.62
C PHE A 137 3.04 -10.23 -19.61
N GLN A 138 3.76 -9.92 -18.54
CA GLN A 138 3.89 -10.78 -17.36
C GLN A 138 3.98 -9.91 -16.11
N PRO A 139 2.84 -9.51 -15.53
CA PRO A 139 2.80 -8.71 -14.32
C PRO A 139 3.44 -9.41 -13.11
N ASP A 140 3.54 -8.69 -12.00
CA ASP A 140 4.28 -9.13 -10.83
C ASP A 140 3.60 -10.30 -10.10
N GLY A 141 2.26 -10.33 -10.09
CA GLY A 141 1.49 -11.39 -9.45
C GLY A 141 0.07 -11.55 -9.99
N GLU A 142 -0.58 -12.61 -9.54
CA GLU A 142 -1.95 -12.96 -9.86
C GLU A 142 -2.62 -13.58 -8.64
N THR A 143 -3.78 -13.06 -8.26
CA THR A 143 -4.70 -13.64 -7.28
C THR A 143 -5.90 -14.25 -8.01
N GLU A 144 -6.81 -14.89 -7.29
CA GLU A 144 -8.06 -15.40 -7.85
C GLU A 144 -8.91 -14.31 -8.52
N ASP A 145 -8.82 -13.06 -8.04
CA ASP A 145 -9.69 -11.95 -8.44
C ASP A 145 -8.97 -10.78 -9.14
N SER A 146 -7.64 -10.78 -9.22
CA SER A 146 -6.89 -9.65 -9.78
C SER A 146 -5.51 -10.02 -10.32
N ILE A 147 -5.02 -9.21 -11.25
CA ILE A 147 -3.62 -9.17 -11.67
C ILE A 147 -2.93 -8.04 -10.90
N ILE A 148 -1.71 -8.28 -10.43
CA ILE A 148 -0.98 -7.38 -9.56
C ILE A 148 0.25 -6.85 -10.28
N GLU A 149 0.42 -5.54 -10.30
CA GLU A 149 1.68 -4.86 -10.64
C GLU A 149 2.13 -4.07 -9.41
N VAL A 150 3.34 -4.31 -8.95
CA VAL A 150 3.91 -3.68 -7.77
C VAL A 150 4.79 -2.51 -8.17
N LYS A 151 4.69 -1.43 -7.40
CA LYS A 151 5.57 -0.26 -7.51
C LYS A 151 6.04 0.13 -6.12
N SER A 152 7.32 -0.07 -5.86
CA SER A 152 8.00 0.30 -4.63
C SER A 152 9.08 1.35 -4.91
N GLN A 153 9.38 2.19 -3.93
CA GLN A 153 10.46 3.17 -4.02
C GLN A 153 11.02 3.45 -2.62
N THR A 154 12.33 3.71 -2.55
CA THR A 154 13.00 4.18 -1.35
C THR A 154 12.62 5.64 -1.02
N TYR A 155 12.70 6.05 0.25
CA TYR A 155 12.34 7.42 0.68
C TYR A 155 13.36 8.48 0.26
N PHE A 156 14.63 8.08 0.14
CA PHE A 156 15.73 9.01 -0.15
C PHE A 156 16.18 8.97 -1.62
N THR A 157 15.43 8.31 -2.50
CA THR A 157 15.66 8.37 -3.95
C THR A 157 15.16 9.69 -4.51
N SER A 158 16.06 10.47 -5.12
CA SER A 158 15.73 11.73 -5.80
C SER A 158 15.39 11.54 -7.28
N GLY A 159 14.89 12.60 -7.92
CA GLY A 159 14.60 12.64 -9.35
C GLY A 159 13.22 12.12 -9.74
N THR A 160 13.12 11.59 -10.96
CA THR A 160 11.86 11.23 -11.64
C THR A 160 11.53 9.75 -11.57
N ALA A 161 12.27 8.96 -10.78
CA ALA A 161 12.07 7.51 -10.70
C ALA A 161 10.61 7.13 -10.38
N GLY A 162 9.96 7.88 -9.48
CA GLY A 162 8.57 7.66 -9.10
C GLY A 162 7.53 8.05 -10.16
N GLU A 163 7.90 8.82 -11.19
CA GLU A 163 6.95 9.24 -12.24
C GLU A 163 6.48 8.05 -13.08
N LYS A 164 7.27 6.98 -13.13
CA LYS A 164 6.93 5.72 -13.80
C LYS A 164 5.64 5.09 -13.28
N ILE A 165 5.24 5.39 -12.04
CA ILE A 165 3.97 4.91 -11.45
C ILE A 165 2.76 5.37 -12.28
N MET A 166 2.82 6.59 -12.83
CA MET A 166 1.72 7.16 -13.64
C MET A 166 1.60 6.53 -15.02
N GLY A 167 2.68 5.92 -15.55
CA GLY A 167 2.69 5.27 -16.85
C GLY A 167 2.16 3.83 -16.84
N VAL A 168 1.96 3.23 -15.66
CA VAL A 168 1.55 1.83 -15.52
C VAL A 168 0.20 1.53 -16.20
N PRO A 169 -0.86 2.35 -16.03
CA PRO A 169 -2.15 2.09 -16.70
C PRO A 169 -2.05 2.14 -18.22
N HIS A 170 -1.16 2.98 -18.76
CA HIS A 170 -0.94 3.05 -20.20
C HIS A 170 -0.16 1.83 -20.71
N LYS A 171 0.88 1.41 -19.99
CA LYS A 171 1.67 0.21 -20.33
C LYS A 171 0.81 -1.04 -20.34
N TYR A 172 -0.08 -1.18 -19.36
CA TYR A 172 -0.86 -2.40 -19.13
C TYR A 172 -2.35 -2.23 -19.43
N VAL A 173 -2.68 -1.37 -20.38
CA VAL A 173 -4.08 -1.07 -20.74
C VAL A 173 -4.85 -2.33 -21.17
N ASP A 174 -4.19 -3.28 -21.82
CA ASP A 174 -4.79 -4.52 -22.32
C ASP A 174 -4.83 -5.66 -21.28
N VAL A 175 -4.12 -5.53 -20.15
CA VAL A 175 -4.02 -6.60 -19.15
C VAL A 175 -5.37 -7.04 -18.61
N PRO A 176 -6.31 -6.14 -18.25
CA PRO A 176 -7.61 -6.56 -17.77
C PRO A 176 -8.38 -7.44 -18.77
N GLU A 177 -8.27 -7.13 -20.06
CA GLU A 177 -8.90 -7.92 -21.11
C GLU A 177 -8.18 -9.25 -21.36
N LEU A 178 -6.83 -9.24 -21.40
CA LEU A 178 -6.04 -10.44 -21.67
C LEU A 178 -6.18 -11.50 -20.57
N TYR A 179 -6.18 -11.07 -19.30
CA TYR A 179 -6.25 -11.96 -18.14
C TYR A 179 -7.68 -12.17 -17.60
N LYS A 180 -8.66 -11.42 -18.13
CA LYS A 180 -10.07 -11.43 -17.65
C LYS A 180 -10.20 -11.10 -16.15
N LYS A 181 -9.27 -10.29 -15.63
CA LYS A 181 -9.16 -9.89 -14.22
C LYS A 181 -8.71 -8.43 -14.14
N PRO A 182 -9.24 -7.62 -13.21
CA PRO A 182 -8.77 -6.25 -13.04
C PRO A 182 -7.28 -6.21 -12.68
N LEU A 183 -6.59 -5.17 -13.13
CA LEU A 183 -5.21 -4.86 -12.76
C LEU A 183 -5.19 -3.97 -11.51
N LYS A 184 -4.56 -4.44 -10.44
CA LYS A 184 -4.25 -3.68 -9.23
C LYS A 184 -2.79 -3.25 -9.24
N ILE A 185 -2.58 -1.94 -9.20
CA ILE A 185 -1.26 -1.32 -9.10
C ILE A 185 -0.98 -1.04 -7.62
N LEU A 186 -0.22 -1.93 -6.99
CA LEU A 186 0.13 -1.86 -5.58
C LEU A 186 1.32 -0.92 -5.38
N CYS A 187 1.07 0.23 -4.75
CA CYS A 187 2.11 1.19 -4.38
C CYS A 187 2.59 0.91 -2.95
N ILE A 188 3.90 0.79 -2.76
CA ILE A 188 4.54 0.44 -1.48
C ILE A 188 5.55 1.51 -1.07
N ALA A 189 5.59 1.83 0.23
CA ALA A 189 6.53 2.77 0.82
C ALA A 189 6.51 4.15 0.14
N CYS A 190 7.66 4.70 -0.29
CA CYS A 190 7.70 6.04 -0.87
C CYS A 190 6.87 6.16 -2.16
N ALA A 191 6.69 5.07 -2.92
CA ALA A 191 5.81 5.07 -4.08
C ALA A 191 4.36 5.38 -3.69
N GLU A 192 3.89 4.82 -2.56
CA GLU A 192 2.56 5.13 -2.01
C GLU A 192 2.49 6.60 -1.57
N LYS A 193 3.48 7.06 -0.80
CA LYS A 193 3.55 8.45 -0.32
C LYS A 193 3.46 9.44 -1.48
N LEU A 194 4.30 9.26 -2.51
CA LEU A 194 4.28 10.09 -3.70
C LEU A 194 2.95 9.97 -4.45
N GLY A 195 2.37 8.77 -4.49
CA GLY A 195 1.06 8.53 -5.08
C GLY A 195 -0.06 9.36 -4.42
N ARG A 196 -0.02 9.53 -3.10
CA ARG A 196 -1.00 10.32 -2.32
C ARG A 196 -0.71 11.82 -2.31
N GLU A 197 0.56 12.20 -2.16
CA GLU A 197 0.97 13.59 -1.86
C GLU A 197 1.37 14.39 -3.10
N LYS A 198 1.83 13.73 -4.17
CA LYS A 198 2.37 14.42 -5.36
C LYS A 198 1.61 14.05 -6.64
N TYR A 199 1.57 12.76 -6.98
CA TYR A 199 1.04 12.32 -8.26
C TYR A 199 -0.49 12.28 -8.27
N GLY A 200 -1.12 11.98 -7.14
CA GLY A 200 -2.58 11.85 -7.02
C GLY A 200 -3.11 10.65 -7.79
N VAL A 201 -2.38 9.52 -7.71
CA VAL A 201 -2.87 8.22 -8.18
C VAL A 201 -3.58 7.44 -7.09
N LEU A 202 -3.40 7.85 -5.83
CA LEU A 202 -4.06 7.30 -4.65
C LEU A 202 -4.87 8.38 -3.92
N HIS A 203 -5.84 7.96 -3.13
CA HIS A 203 -6.59 8.86 -2.25
C HIS A 203 -5.65 9.59 -1.28
N GLY A 204 -5.69 10.91 -1.32
CA GLY A 204 -4.79 11.79 -0.57
C GLY A 204 -4.85 13.22 -1.06
N PRO A 205 -4.03 14.12 -0.49
CA PRO A 205 -4.07 15.55 -0.79
C PRO A 205 -3.95 15.87 -2.29
N ALA A 206 -3.10 15.16 -3.04
CA ALA A 206 -2.88 15.43 -4.46
C ALA A 206 -4.07 15.05 -5.35
N LEU A 207 -4.82 14.00 -5.00
CA LEU A 207 -6.01 13.59 -5.75
C LEU A 207 -7.20 14.50 -5.40
N SER A 208 -7.42 14.76 -4.10
CA SER A 208 -8.53 15.60 -3.62
C SER A 208 -8.48 17.04 -4.12
N SER A 209 -7.27 17.56 -4.35
CA SER A 209 -7.06 18.94 -4.84
C SER A 209 -7.16 19.10 -6.36
N SER A 210 -7.37 18.03 -7.14
CA SER A 210 -7.36 18.10 -8.61
C SER A 210 -8.45 17.28 -9.27
N LEU A 211 -9.45 17.96 -9.85
CA LEU A 211 -10.52 17.33 -10.62
C LEU A 211 -9.98 16.57 -11.85
N GLY A 212 -8.92 17.07 -12.49
CA GLY A 212 -8.29 16.39 -13.63
C GLY A 212 -7.72 15.02 -13.24
N LYS A 213 -7.02 14.94 -12.11
CA LYS A 213 -6.52 13.68 -11.58
C LYS A 213 -7.66 12.73 -11.21
N GLN A 214 -8.73 13.24 -10.58
CA GLN A 214 -9.92 12.44 -10.25
C GLN A 214 -10.57 11.82 -11.50
N LYS A 215 -10.70 12.59 -12.59
CA LYS A 215 -11.22 12.09 -13.86
C LYS A 215 -10.33 10.98 -14.45
N ASN A 216 -9.01 11.15 -14.41
CA ASN A 216 -8.08 10.12 -14.91
C ASN A 216 -8.17 8.83 -14.10
N ILE A 217 -8.21 8.92 -12.76
CA ILE A 217 -8.34 7.73 -11.90
C ILE A 217 -9.69 7.04 -12.09
N ALA A 218 -10.78 7.80 -12.24
CA ALA A 218 -12.09 7.24 -12.55
C ALA A 218 -12.09 6.53 -13.92
N PHE A 219 -11.44 7.12 -14.93
CA PHE A 219 -11.28 6.51 -16.25
C PHE A 219 -10.48 5.20 -16.20
N TYR A 220 -9.35 5.14 -15.50
CA TYR A 220 -8.61 3.89 -15.36
C TYR A 220 -9.44 2.83 -14.64
N LYS A 221 -10.15 3.22 -13.58
CA LYS A 221 -11.03 2.30 -12.84
C LYS A 221 -12.15 1.74 -13.70
N SER A 222 -12.76 2.54 -14.57
CA SER A 222 -13.79 2.04 -15.51
C SER A 222 -13.24 1.06 -16.54
N ASN A 223 -11.93 1.03 -16.75
CA ASN A 223 -11.23 0.08 -17.61
C ASN A 223 -10.61 -1.09 -16.82
N GLY A 224 -11.01 -1.29 -15.56
CA GLY A 224 -10.52 -2.40 -14.74
C GLY A 224 -9.07 -2.21 -14.25
N ILE A 225 -8.56 -0.98 -14.18
CA ILE A 225 -7.23 -0.67 -13.65
C ILE A 225 -7.37 0.23 -12.43
N GLU A 226 -6.84 -0.19 -11.29
CA GLU A 226 -6.92 0.59 -10.05
C GLU A 226 -5.58 0.64 -9.32
N TYR A 227 -5.34 1.75 -8.61
CA TYR A 227 -4.21 1.90 -7.70
C TYR A 227 -4.65 1.59 -6.28
N THR A 228 -3.78 0.90 -5.53
CA THR A 228 -3.96 0.59 -4.11
C THR A 228 -2.68 0.87 -3.35
N GLY A 229 -2.78 1.46 -2.16
CA GLY A 229 -1.65 1.58 -1.24
C GLY A 229 -1.49 0.34 -0.38
N ALA A 230 -0.25 -0.08 -0.11
CA ALA A 230 0.03 -1.12 0.87
C ALA A 230 -0.54 -0.78 2.26
N THR A 231 -0.52 0.50 2.67
CA THR A 231 -1.13 0.88 3.95
C THR A 231 -2.66 0.75 3.94
N ASP A 232 -3.32 0.78 2.79
CA ASP A 232 -4.77 0.51 2.69
C ASP A 232 -5.04 -0.98 2.92
N ILE A 233 -4.26 -1.86 2.29
CA ILE A 233 -4.36 -3.32 2.51
C ILE A 233 -4.10 -3.68 3.97
N ILE A 234 -3.07 -3.10 4.60
CA ILE A 234 -2.76 -3.34 6.02
C ILE A 234 -3.94 -2.94 6.93
N ARG A 235 -4.58 -1.79 6.65
CA ARG A 235 -5.75 -1.35 7.42
C ARG A 235 -6.94 -2.27 7.22
N GLU A 236 -7.15 -2.77 6.00
CA GLU A 236 -8.20 -3.75 5.71
C GLU A 236 -7.98 -5.06 6.48
N ILE A 237 -6.74 -5.58 6.48
CA ILE A 237 -6.37 -6.78 7.27
C ILE A 237 -6.67 -6.55 8.75
N ILE A 238 -6.23 -5.43 9.32
CA ILE A 238 -6.51 -5.09 10.73
C ILE A 238 -8.01 -4.99 11.00
N TRP A 239 -8.75 -4.35 10.11
CA TRP A 239 -10.19 -4.19 10.26
C TRP A 239 -10.91 -5.55 10.34
N ASN A 240 -10.52 -6.50 9.49
CA ASN A 240 -11.09 -7.85 9.50
C ASN A 240 -10.76 -8.58 10.82
N ILE A 241 -9.52 -8.49 11.32
CA ILE A 241 -9.11 -9.09 12.60
C ILE A 241 -9.90 -8.55 13.79
N VAL A 242 -10.25 -7.27 13.77
CA VAL A 242 -10.87 -6.58 14.90
C VAL A 242 -12.38 -6.81 14.96
N ILE A 243 -13.00 -7.19 13.85
CA ILE A 243 -14.45 -7.42 13.74
C ILE A 243 -14.82 -8.89 13.92
N ASP A 244 -13.92 -9.80 13.55
CA ASP A 244 -14.03 -11.24 13.84
C ASP A 244 -13.86 -11.54 15.34
#